data_AF-A0A3B9AE69-F1
#
_entry.id   AF-A0A3B9AE69-F1
#
_cell.length_a   1.000
_cell.length_b   1.000
_cell.length_c   1.000
_cell.angle_alpha   90.00
_cell.angle_beta   90.00
_cell.angle_gamma   90.00
#
_symmetry.space_group_name_H-M   'P 1'
#
loop_
_entity.id
_entity.type
_entity.pdbx_description
1 polymer ?
#
loop_
_entity_poly.entity_id
_entity_poly.type
_entity_poly.pdbx_seq_one_letter_code
_entity_poly.pdbx_strand_id
1 'polypeptide(L)'
;EAIDEWQKKGNTPKENWWGLQRVLYYDKKDYRRVVGVLKKLIKHYPKYSYWRQLGGMYGELDQEINQLITNEVLYLAGVELKEKELLGLAYLFIGADSPYLAAKVVEKGIKDSVIPVTSKNMEFLGHAWQQAQEGDKARSALEQAAKLSDQGKIWARLAGVYLDIGDDKKAVRASRNALNKGGLKRNDLTYMVLGNAQLNLNCYNDAIKAFEKASQDKRSRKFADKWIEYSRREGARREKLIEMGANIAGCTRA
;
A
#
# COMPACT_ATOMS: atom_id res chain seq x y z
N GLU A 1 -12.05 -7.65 43.59
CA GLU A 1 -12.33 -8.17 44.94
C GLU A 1 -12.62 -9.67 44.91
N ALA A 2 -13.83 -10.14 44.59
CA ALA A 2 -14.13 -11.59 44.61
C ALA A 2 -13.24 -12.46 43.68
N ILE A 3 -12.92 -11.96 42.48
CA ILE A 3 -12.00 -12.65 41.54
C ILE A 3 -10.59 -12.71 42.12
N ASP A 4 -10.09 -11.62 42.71
CA ASP A 4 -8.72 -11.53 43.22
C ASP A 4 -8.52 -12.43 44.46
N GLU A 5 -9.52 -12.51 45.33
CA GLU A 5 -9.53 -13.43 46.47
C GLU A 5 -9.53 -14.90 46.02
N TRP A 6 -10.28 -15.22 44.96
CA TRP A 6 -10.29 -16.56 44.38
C TRP A 6 -8.94 -16.94 43.77
N GLN A 7 -8.30 -15.99 43.07
CA GLN A 7 -6.95 -16.17 42.52
C GLN A 7 -5.89 -16.32 43.62
N LYS A 8 -5.99 -15.56 44.73
CA LYS A 8 -5.07 -15.67 45.88
C LYS A 8 -5.11 -17.04 46.56
N LYS A 9 -6.24 -17.76 46.46
CA LYS A 9 -6.39 -19.14 46.92
C LYS A 9 -5.83 -20.18 45.94
N GLY A 10 -5.15 -19.76 44.87
CA GLY A 10 -4.57 -20.65 43.86
C GLY A 10 -5.56 -21.18 42.83
N ASN A 11 -6.83 -20.79 42.89
CA ASN A 11 -7.87 -21.29 42.00
C ASN A 11 -7.98 -20.46 40.71
N THR A 12 -8.34 -21.12 39.61
CA THR A 12 -8.68 -20.42 38.35
C THR A 12 -10.15 -19.95 38.42
N PRO A 13 -10.44 -18.65 38.30
CA PRO A 13 -11.81 -18.13 38.21
C PRO A 13 -12.55 -18.69 37.00
N LYS A 14 -13.86 -18.94 37.15
CA LYS A 14 -14.70 -19.39 36.04
C LYS A 14 -14.68 -18.38 34.88
N GLU A 15 -14.68 -18.87 33.65
CA GLU A 15 -14.61 -18.05 32.43
C GLU A 15 -15.64 -16.91 32.41
N ASN A 16 -16.88 -17.18 32.84
CA ASN A 16 -17.96 -16.20 32.88
C ASN A 16 -17.71 -15.04 33.86
N TRP A 17 -16.91 -15.23 34.92
CA TRP A 17 -16.58 -14.17 35.88
C TRP A 17 -15.68 -13.12 35.22
N TRP A 18 -14.66 -13.57 34.50
CA TRP A 18 -13.83 -12.70 33.67
C TRP A 18 -14.62 -12.14 32.49
N GLY A 19 -15.56 -12.90 31.92
CA GLY A 19 -16.50 -12.39 30.91
C GLY A 19 -17.28 -11.16 31.39
N LEU A 20 -17.87 -11.22 32.58
CA LEU A 20 -18.60 -10.09 33.18
C LEU A 20 -17.65 -8.93 33.52
N GLN A 21 -16.51 -9.21 34.14
CA GLN A 21 -15.50 -8.19 34.48
C GLN A 21 -15.03 -7.42 33.23
N ARG A 22 -14.80 -8.14 32.13
CA ARG A 22 -14.42 -7.57 30.83
C ARG A 22 -15.49 -6.59 30.32
N VAL A 23 -16.76 -6.98 30.35
CA VAL A 23 -17.88 -6.12 29.92
C VAL A 23 -17.95 -4.85 30.77
N LEU A 24 -17.88 -4.98 32.10
CA LEU A 24 -17.91 -3.83 33.02
C LEU A 24 -16.75 -2.84 32.80
N TYR A 25 -15.55 -3.34 32.49
CA TYR A 25 -14.42 -2.46 32.15
C TYR A 25 -14.59 -1.82 30.76
N TYR A 26 -15.12 -2.56 29.79
CA TYR A 26 -15.38 -2.05 28.46
C TYR A 26 -16.43 -0.93 28.47
N ASP A 27 -17.52 -1.09 29.22
CA ASP A 27 -18.57 -0.06 29.37
C ASP A 27 -18.02 1.24 30.00
N LYS A 28 -17.01 1.11 30.87
CA LYS A 28 -16.27 2.23 31.46
C LYS A 28 -15.16 2.79 30.55
N LYS A 29 -15.01 2.26 29.33
CA LYS A 29 -13.94 2.56 28.38
C LYS A 29 -12.53 2.35 28.96
N ASP A 30 -12.40 1.47 29.95
CA ASP A 30 -11.12 1.12 30.55
C ASP A 30 -10.46 -0.02 29.77
N TYR A 31 -10.07 0.29 28.53
CA TYR A 31 -9.54 -0.70 27.60
C TYR A 31 -8.25 -1.35 28.11
N ARG A 32 -7.45 -0.65 28.93
CA ARG A 32 -6.25 -1.22 29.56
C ARG A 32 -6.61 -2.38 30.50
N ARG A 33 -7.64 -2.22 31.32
CA ARG A 33 -8.13 -3.32 32.17
C ARG A 33 -8.81 -4.41 31.35
N VAL A 34 -9.53 -4.07 30.28
CA VAL A 34 -10.08 -5.06 29.34
C VAL A 34 -8.97 -5.94 28.74
N VAL A 35 -7.87 -5.35 28.27
CA VAL A 35 -6.67 -6.09 27.79
C VAL A 35 -6.14 -7.04 28.86
N GLY A 36 -6.02 -6.58 30.11
CA GLY A 36 -5.58 -7.42 31.23
C GLY A 36 -6.48 -8.63 31.45
N VAL A 37 -7.80 -8.44 31.39
CA VAL A 37 -8.77 -9.55 31.52
C VAL A 37 -8.73 -10.48 30.31
N LEU A 38 -8.62 -9.95 29.09
CA LEU A 38 -8.50 -10.75 27.88
C LEU A 38 -7.24 -11.63 27.87
N LYS A 39 -6.11 -11.13 28.37
CA LYS A 39 -4.88 -11.94 28.54
C LYS A 39 -5.08 -13.09 29.53
N LYS A 40 -5.79 -12.85 30.64
CA LYS A 40 -6.16 -13.93 31.58
C LYS A 40 -7.08 -14.96 30.90
N LEU A 41 -8.11 -14.49 30.19
CA LEU A 41 -9.02 -15.35 29.44
C LEU A 41 -8.28 -16.20 28.41
N ILE A 42 -7.38 -15.63 27.60
CA ILE A 42 -6.57 -16.37 26.63
C ILE A 42 -5.70 -17.43 27.30
N LYS A 43 -5.06 -17.10 28.43
CA LYS A 43 -4.16 -18.03 29.14
C LYS A 43 -4.89 -19.26 29.69
N HIS A 44 -6.10 -19.08 30.21
CA HIS A 44 -6.82 -20.13 30.93
C HIS A 44 -7.95 -20.77 30.12
N TYR A 45 -8.48 -20.05 29.12
CA TYR A 45 -9.61 -20.43 28.27
C TYR A 45 -9.33 -19.97 26.81
N PRO A 46 -8.40 -20.62 26.09
CA PRO A 46 -7.85 -20.12 24.83
C PRO A 46 -8.83 -20.18 23.66
N LYS A 47 -9.76 -19.22 23.57
CA LYS A 47 -10.68 -19.05 22.44
C LYS A 47 -10.20 -17.94 21.50
N TYR A 48 -10.26 -18.17 20.19
CA TYR A 48 -9.91 -17.15 19.18
C TYR A 48 -10.78 -15.89 19.25
N SER A 49 -12.00 -15.97 19.77
CA SER A 49 -12.84 -14.80 20.00
C SER A 49 -12.23 -13.80 20.99
N TYR A 50 -11.39 -14.25 21.92
CA TYR A 50 -10.66 -13.38 22.85
C TYR A 50 -9.47 -12.70 22.19
N TRP A 51 -8.76 -13.39 21.30
CA TRP A 51 -7.73 -12.78 20.46
C TRP A 51 -8.31 -11.69 19.57
N ARG A 52 -9.46 -11.94 18.91
CA ARG A 52 -10.14 -10.92 18.09
C ARG A 52 -10.50 -9.66 18.89
N GLN A 53 -11.03 -9.84 20.09
CA GLN A 53 -11.33 -8.71 20.99
C GLN A 53 -10.06 -8.00 21.45
N LEU A 54 -9.00 -8.76 21.75
CA LEU A 54 -7.72 -8.20 22.18
C LEU A 54 -7.12 -7.31 21.09
N GLY A 55 -7.20 -7.74 19.83
CA GLY A 55 -6.79 -6.93 18.67
C GLY A 55 -7.60 -5.63 18.58
N GLY A 56 -8.91 -5.71 18.77
CA GLY A 56 -9.77 -4.52 18.84
C GLY A 56 -9.36 -3.56 19.96
N MET A 57 -9.07 -4.07 21.16
CA MET A 57 -8.66 -3.24 22.30
C MET A 57 -7.30 -2.59 22.08
N TYR A 58 -6.37 -3.28 21.41
CA TYR A 58 -5.10 -2.68 21.04
C TYR A 58 -5.26 -1.56 20.01
N GLY A 59 -6.21 -1.67 19.09
CA GLY A 59 -6.58 -0.58 18.19
C GLY A 59 -7.13 0.65 18.94
N GLU A 60 -8.04 0.45 19.89
CA GLU A 60 -8.58 1.54 20.75
C GLU A 60 -7.53 2.21 21.65
N LEU A 61 -6.38 1.56 21.85
CA LEU A 61 -5.27 2.05 22.67
C LEU A 61 -4.10 2.58 21.83
N ASP A 62 -4.27 2.70 20.51
CA ASP A 62 -3.23 3.08 19.54
C ASP A 62 -1.95 2.22 19.65
N GLN A 63 -2.10 0.94 20.03
CA GLN A 63 -1.01 -0.02 20.14
C GLN A 63 -0.90 -0.86 18.86
N GLU A 64 -0.54 -0.22 17.75
CA GLU A 64 -0.58 -0.79 16.41
C GLU A 64 0.21 -2.11 16.28
N ILE A 65 1.41 -2.20 16.85
CA ILE A 65 2.21 -3.45 16.82
C ILE A 65 1.52 -4.59 17.58
N ASN A 66 0.93 -4.31 18.74
CA ASN A 66 0.20 -5.33 19.49
C ASN A 66 -1.09 -5.75 18.78
N GLN A 67 -1.76 -4.79 18.11
CA GLN A 67 -2.89 -5.07 17.25
C GLN A 67 -2.48 -5.96 16.07
N LEU A 68 -1.38 -5.63 15.39
CA LEU A 68 -0.82 -6.43 14.29
C LEU A 68 -0.56 -7.87 14.73
N ILE A 69 0.26 -8.07 15.76
CA ILE A 69 0.62 -9.40 16.28
C ILE A 69 -0.64 -10.20 16.63
N THR A 70 -1.62 -9.56 17.27
CA THR A 70 -2.86 -10.23 17.66
C THR A 70 -3.70 -10.68 16.46
N ASN A 71 -3.79 -9.86 15.41
CA ASN A 71 -4.52 -10.22 14.19
C ASN A 71 -3.74 -11.25 13.35
N GLU A 72 -2.41 -11.16 13.34
CA GLU A 72 -1.56 -12.14 12.65
C GLU A 72 -1.67 -13.53 13.30
N VAL A 73 -1.75 -13.62 14.63
CA VAL A 73 -2.02 -14.89 15.33
C VAL A 73 -3.31 -15.53 14.84
N LEU A 74 -4.39 -14.76 14.65
CA LEU A 74 -5.65 -15.28 14.11
C LEU A 74 -5.47 -15.80 12.68
N TYR A 75 -4.75 -15.05 11.84
CA TYR A 75 -4.48 -15.42 10.45
C TYR A 75 -3.64 -16.71 10.35
N LEU A 76 -2.54 -16.80 11.11
CA LEU A 76 -1.66 -17.96 11.14
C LEU A 76 -2.33 -19.21 11.73
N ALA A 77 -3.26 -19.01 12.67
CA ALA A 77 -4.06 -20.11 13.23
C ALA A 77 -5.13 -20.67 12.27
N GLY A 78 -5.26 -20.10 11.06
CA GLY A 78 -6.26 -20.55 10.08
C GLY A 78 -7.70 -20.22 10.49
N VAL A 79 -7.89 -19.24 11.38
CA VAL A 79 -9.23 -18.74 11.70
C VAL A 79 -9.83 -18.13 10.44
N GLU A 80 -11.10 -18.44 10.17
CA GLU A 80 -11.82 -17.80 9.07
C GLU A 80 -11.97 -16.29 9.35
N LEU A 81 -11.28 -15.49 8.54
CA LEU A 81 -11.29 -14.03 8.60
C LEU A 81 -12.08 -13.47 7.42
N LYS A 82 -12.90 -12.45 7.68
CA LYS A 82 -13.68 -11.76 6.63
C LYS A 82 -12.80 -10.80 5.84
N GLU A 83 -13.28 -10.34 4.68
CA GLU A 83 -12.61 -9.32 3.85
C GLU A 83 -12.04 -8.16 4.67
N LYS A 84 -12.87 -7.54 5.54
CA LYS A 84 -12.47 -6.39 6.35
C LYS A 84 -11.33 -6.73 7.33
N GLU A 85 -11.31 -7.93 7.89
CA GLU A 85 -10.26 -8.37 8.82
C GLU A 85 -8.94 -8.62 8.07
N LEU A 86 -9.00 -9.26 6.90
CA LEU A 86 -7.82 -9.48 6.06
C LEU A 86 -7.24 -8.17 5.52
N LEU A 87 -8.09 -7.26 5.01
CA LEU A 87 -7.64 -5.94 4.57
C LEU A 87 -7.09 -5.13 5.74
N GLY A 88 -7.73 -5.18 6.91
CA GLY A 88 -7.24 -4.53 8.12
C GLY A 88 -5.85 -5.03 8.53
N LEU A 89 -5.64 -6.35 8.52
CA LEU A 89 -4.33 -6.95 8.76
C LEU A 89 -3.30 -6.49 7.70
N ALA A 90 -3.68 -6.45 6.43
CA ALA A 90 -2.79 -5.97 5.37
C ALA A 90 -2.42 -4.49 5.54
N TYR A 91 -3.34 -3.63 5.97
CA TYR A 91 -3.02 -2.23 6.29
C TYR A 91 -2.06 -2.12 7.48
N LEU A 92 -2.22 -2.95 8.52
CA LEU A 92 -1.28 -3.00 9.65
C LEU A 92 0.11 -3.46 9.20
N PHE A 93 0.21 -4.42 8.29
CA PHE A 93 1.49 -4.82 7.68
C PHE A 93 2.14 -3.68 6.88
N ILE A 94 1.36 -2.88 6.13
CA ILE A 94 1.89 -1.69 5.45
C ILE A 94 2.41 -0.67 6.47
N GLY A 95 1.65 -0.41 7.55
CA GLY A 95 2.06 0.52 8.61
C GLY A 95 3.32 0.07 9.37
N ALA A 96 3.54 -1.24 9.46
CA ALA A 96 4.72 -1.85 10.06
C ALA A 96 5.86 -2.12 9.04
N ASP A 97 5.89 -1.39 7.93
CA ASP A 97 6.91 -1.50 6.88
C ASP A 97 7.14 -2.94 6.34
N SER A 98 6.07 -3.75 6.34
CA SER A 98 6.06 -5.14 5.88
C SER A 98 5.16 -5.35 4.64
N PRO A 99 5.37 -4.61 3.54
CA PRO A 99 4.46 -4.58 2.38
C PRO A 99 4.35 -5.93 1.67
N TYR A 100 5.38 -6.76 1.70
CA TYR A 100 5.34 -8.11 1.12
C TYR A 100 4.28 -8.98 1.83
N LEU A 101 4.22 -8.94 3.16
CA LEU A 101 3.22 -9.68 3.94
C LEU A 101 1.81 -9.14 3.69
N ALA A 102 1.65 -7.81 3.61
CA ALA A 102 0.39 -7.18 3.24
C ALA A 102 -0.12 -7.71 1.90
N ALA A 103 0.75 -7.71 0.89
CA ALA A 103 0.40 -8.16 -0.46
C ALA A 103 0.06 -9.66 -0.48
N LYS A 104 0.78 -10.50 0.28
CA LYS A 104 0.50 -11.93 0.39
C LYS A 104 -0.85 -12.24 1.04
N VAL A 105 -1.22 -11.52 2.11
CA VAL A 105 -2.54 -11.67 2.74
C VAL A 105 -3.65 -11.34 1.74
N VAL A 106 -3.51 -10.24 1.00
CA VAL A 106 -4.53 -9.81 0.03
C VAL A 106 -4.59 -10.72 -1.19
N GLU A 107 -3.44 -11.10 -1.76
CA GLU A 107 -3.35 -12.05 -2.87
C GLU A 107 -4.01 -13.39 -2.52
N LYS A 108 -3.71 -13.93 -1.33
CA LYS A 108 -4.35 -15.16 -0.84
C LYS A 108 -5.86 -14.96 -0.63
N GLY A 109 -6.27 -13.87 0.01
CA GLY A 109 -7.68 -13.57 0.24
C GLY A 109 -8.49 -13.45 -1.05
N ILE A 110 -7.89 -12.89 -2.12
CA ILE A 110 -8.48 -12.84 -3.46
C ILE A 110 -8.58 -14.24 -4.08
N LYS A 111 -7.49 -15.02 -4.01
CA LYS A 111 -7.45 -16.40 -4.53
C LYS A 111 -8.50 -17.29 -3.88
N ASP A 112 -8.72 -17.11 -2.58
CA ASP A 112 -9.71 -17.87 -1.81
C ASP A 112 -11.14 -17.29 -1.92
N SER A 113 -11.35 -16.29 -2.78
CA SER A 113 -12.63 -15.59 -2.98
C SER A 113 -13.21 -14.89 -1.74
N VAL A 114 -12.40 -14.69 -0.69
CA VAL A 114 -12.81 -13.95 0.52
C VAL A 114 -12.73 -12.44 0.29
N ILE A 115 -11.71 -11.98 -0.45
CA ILE A 115 -11.57 -10.59 -0.87
C ILE A 115 -12.04 -10.49 -2.33
N PRO A 116 -13.11 -9.74 -2.63
CA PRO A 116 -13.62 -9.60 -3.98
C PRO A 116 -12.63 -8.83 -4.87
N VAL A 117 -12.58 -9.23 -6.15
CA VAL A 117 -11.79 -8.55 -7.19
C VAL A 117 -12.48 -7.25 -7.59
N THR A 118 -12.24 -6.20 -6.80
CA THR A 118 -12.71 -4.84 -7.08
C THR A 118 -11.54 -3.96 -7.48
N SER A 119 -11.82 -2.86 -8.18
CA SER A 119 -10.76 -1.89 -8.54
C SER A 119 -9.99 -1.40 -7.30
N LYS A 120 -10.70 -1.15 -6.19
CA LYS A 120 -10.09 -0.71 -4.93
C LYS A 120 -9.16 -1.76 -4.31
N ASN A 121 -9.59 -3.03 -4.29
CA ASN A 121 -8.78 -4.10 -3.70
C ASN A 121 -7.56 -4.42 -4.57
N MET A 122 -7.70 -4.38 -5.89
CA MET A 122 -6.58 -4.56 -6.82
C MET A 122 -5.62 -3.36 -6.81
N GLU A 123 -6.13 -2.13 -6.63
CA GLU A 123 -5.30 -0.94 -6.42
C GLU A 123 -4.46 -1.10 -5.14
N PHE A 124 -5.06 -1.56 -4.05
CA PHE A 124 -4.35 -1.82 -2.79
C PHE A 124 -3.30 -2.93 -2.95
N LEU A 125 -3.64 -4.05 -3.58
CA LEU A 125 -2.70 -5.13 -3.85
C LEU A 125 -1.51 -4.65 -4.68
N GLY A 126 -1.79 -3.90 -5.74
CA GLY A 126 -0.75 -3.33 -6.60
C GLY A 126 0.14 -2.34 -5.88
N HIS A 127 -0.44 -1.53 -5.00
CA HIS A 127 0.32 -0.63 -4.12
C HIS A 127 1.22 -1.41 -3.14
N ALA A 128 0.71 -2.46 -2.51
CA ALA A 128 1.49 -3.28 -1.58
C ALA A 128 2.67 -3.98 -2.31
N TRP A 129 2.43 -4.55 -3.51
CA TRP A 129 3.51 -5.10 -4.32
C TRP A 129 4.53 -4.05 -4.77
N GLN A 130 4.08 -2.85 -5.13
CA GLN A 130 4.98 -1.75 -5.50
C GLN A 130 5.91 -1.39 -4.33
N GLN A 131 5.36 -1.23 -3.12
CA GLN A 131 6.17 -0.95 -1.93
C GLN A 131 7.13 -2.10 -1.58
N ALA A 132 6.74 -3.34 -1.87
CA ALA A 132 7.57 -4.53 -1.71
C ALA A 132 8.65 -4.69 -2.80
N GLN A 133 8.81 -3.73 -3.72
CA GLN A 133 9.74 -3.79 -4.86
C GLN A 133 9.43 -4.96 -5.83
N GLU A 134 8.18 -5.40 -5.88
CA GLU A 134 7.70 -6.51 -6.72
C GLU A 134 6.96 -5.96 -7.94
N GLY A 135 7.71 -5.28 -8.81
CA GLY A 135 7.17 -4.48 -9.91
C GLY A 135 6.25 -5.25 -10.88
N ASP A 136 6.60 -6.47 -11.28
CA ASP A 136 5.77 -7.28 -12.18
C ASP A 136 4.43 -7.68 -11.54
N LYS A 137 4.42 -8.00 -10.24
CA LYS A 137 3.20 -8.32 -9.50
C LYS A 137 2.35 -7.06 -9.31
N ALA A 138 3.00 -5.93 -9.02
CA ALA A 138 2.35 -4.63 -8.92
C ALA A 138 1.68 -4.24 -10.24
N ARG A 139 2.37 -4.43 -11.38
CA ARG A 139 1.82 -4.21 -12.73
C ARG A 139 0.56 -5.03 -12.93
N SER A 140 0.63 -6.35 -12.69
CA SER A 140 -0.51 -7.24 -12.91
C SER A 140 -1.75 -6.83 -12.11
N ALA A 141 -1.57 -6.46 -10.83
CA ALA A 141 -2.67 -6.00 -10.00
C ALA A 141 -3.22 -4.64 -10.45
N LEU A 142 -2.35 -3.66 -10.76
CA LEU A 142 -2.77 -2.33 -11.17
C LEU A 142 -3.40 -2.29 -12.57
N GLU A 143 -2.97 -3.14 -13.50
CA GLU A 143 -3.64 -3.31 -14.79
C GLU A 143 -5.08 -3.82 -14.60
N GLN A 144 -5.29 -4.77 -13.69
CA GLN A 144 -6.63 -5.23 -13.34
C GLN A 144 -7.45 -4.14 -12.65
N ALA A 145 -6.84 -3.39 -11.73
CA ALA A 145 -7.49 -2.24 -11.08
C ALA A 145 -7.94 -1.19 -12.10
N ALA A 146 -7.10 -0.89 -13.09
CA ALA A 146 -7.34 0.09 -14.14
C ALA A 146 -8.42 -0.34 -15.14
N LYS A 147 -8.55 -1.65 -15.42
CA LYS A 147 -9.66 -2.19 -16.22
C LYS A 147 -11.03 -2.02 -15.54
N LEU A 148 -11.03 -1.96 -14.21
CA LEU A 148 -12.24 -1.88 -13.39
C LEU A 148 -12.59 -0.46 -12.93
N SER A 149 -11.88 0.58 -13.39
CA SER A 149 -12.10 1.95 -12.95
C SER A 149 -11.64 3.01 -13.93
N ASP A 150 -12.39 4.11 -13.95
CA ASP A 150 -12.06 5.28 -14.74
C ASP A 150 -11.20 6.33 -14.02
N GLN A 151 -10.73 6.03 -12.80
CA GLN A 151 -9.98 7.00 -12.00
C GLN A 151 -8.55 7.18 -12.51
N GLY A 152 -8.16 8.44 -12.78
CA GLY A 152 -6.79 8.77 -13.22
C GLY A 152 -5.72 8.35 -12.22
N LYS A 153 -6.03 8.31 -10.92
CA LYS A 153 -5.06 7.98 -9.85
C LYS A 153 -4.48 6.56 -10.00
N ILE A 154 -5.26 5.60 -10.49
CA ILE A 154 -4.81 4.21 -10.69
C ILE A 154 -3.84 4.18 -11.88
N TRP A 155 -4.17 4.89 -12.96
CA TRP A 155 -3.28 5.05 -14.10
C TRP A 155 -1.98 5.76 -13.74
N ALA A 156 -2.01 6.77 -12.86
CA ALA A 156 -0.80 7.44 -12.39
C ALA A 156 0.12 6.48 -11.62
N ARG A 157 -0.45 5.63 -10.75
CA ARG A 157 0.31 4.62 -10.03
C ARG A 157 0.87 3.55 -10.98
N LEU A 158 0.06 3.07 -11.92
CA LEU A 158 0.47 2.11 -12.93
C LEU A 158 1.60 2.66 -13.81
N ALA A 159 1.56 3.95 -14.15
CA ALA A 159 2.64 4.61 -14.88
C ALA A 159 3.96 4.59 -14.11
N GLY A 160 3.91 4.85 -12.79
CA GLY A 160 5.08 4.72 -11.92
C GLY A 160 5.64 3.29 -11.93
N VAL A 161 4.78 2.28 -11.76
CA VAL A 161 5.21 0.88 -11.81
C VAL A 161 5.81 0.49 -13.16
N TYR A 162 5.23 0.95 -14.27
CA TYR A 162 5.82 0.71 -15.60
C TYR A 162 7.21 1.34 -15.74
N LEU A 163 7.40 2.56 -15.22
CA LEU A 163 8.70 3.22 -15.20
C LEU A 163 9.70 2.43 -14.34
N ASP A 164 9.28 1.98 -13.15
CA ASP A 164 10.13 1.23 -12.20
C ASP A 164 10.65 -0.08 -12.81
N ILE A 165 9.85 -0.75 -13.65
CA ILE A 165 10.25 -1.99 -14.34
C ILE A 165 10.86 -1.77 -15.73
N GLY A 166 11.06 -0.52 -16.16
CA GLY A 166 11.65 -0.17 -17.46
C GLY A 166 10.74 -0.35 -18.68
N ASP A 167 9.42 -0.49 -18.50
CA ASP A 167 8.45 -0.47 -19.62
C ASP A 167 8.06 0.98 -19.94
N ASP A 168 9.04 1.77 -20.37
CA ASP A 168 8.90 3.21 -20.57
C ASP A 168 7.78 3.58 -21.55
N LYS A 169 7.56 2.75 -22.58
CA LYS A 169 6.48 2.97 -23.54
C LYS A 169 5.11 2.89 -22.86
N LYS A 170 4.89 1.90 -22.01
CA LYS A 170 3.64 1.81 -21.25
C LYS A 170 3.57 2.89 -20.16
N ALA A 171 4.68 3.27 -19.55
CA ALA A 171 4.72 4.39 -18.61
C ALA A 171 4.24 5.70 -19.26
N VAL A 172 4.72 6.03 -20.47
CA VAL A 172 4.25 7.20 -21.24
C VAL A 172 2.74 7.15 -21.48
N ARG A 173 2.22 6.01 -21.97
CA ARG A 173 0.78 5.85 -22.25
C ARG A 173 -0.06 5.95 -20.98
N ALA A 174 0.36 5.30 -19.90
CA ALA A 174 -0.33 5.31 -18.62
C ALA A 174 -0.33 6.72 -17.99
N SER A 175 0.79 7.45 -18.04
CA SER A 175 0.86 8.83 -17.56
C SER A 175 -0.08 9.76 -18.34
N ARG A 176 -0.11 9.65 -19.68
CA ARG A 176 -1.06 10.42 -20.51
C ARG A 176 -2.51 10.09 -20.16
N ASN A 177 -2.84 8.81 -20.01
CA ASN A 177 -4.18 8.38 -19.59
C ASN A 177 -4.56 8.94 -18.21
N ALA A 178 -3.64 8.90 -17.25
CA ALA A 178 -3.85 9.43 -15.92
C ALA A 178 -4.15 10.94 -15.93
N LEU A 179 -3.36 11.71 -16.68
CA LEU A 179 -3.53 13.15 -16.82
C LEU A 179 -4.84 13.49 -17.55
N ASN A 180 -5.19 12.75 -18.60
CA ASN A 180 -6.43 12.94 -19.34
C ASN A 180 -7.68 12.63 -18.50
N LYS A 181 -7.63 11.55 -17.71
CA LYS A 181 -8.73 11.18 -16.78
C LYS A 181 -8.85 12.14 -15.60
N GLY A 182 -7.77 12.82 -15.23
CA GLY A 182 -7.78 13.85 -14.20
C GLY A 182 -8.04 13.31 -12.78
N GLY A 183 -8.47 14.20 -11.88
CA GLY A 183 -8.73 13.88 -10.47
C GLY A 183 -7.47 13.59 -9.64
N LEU A 184 -6.28 13.93 -10.14
CA LEU A 184 -5.03 13.71 -9.43
C LEU A 184 -4.74 14.87 -8.47
N LYS A 185 -4.39 14.54 -7.23
CA LYS A 185 -3.91 15.53 -6.25
C LYS A 185 -2.51 16.08 -6.58
N ARG A 186 -1.74 15.32 -7.36
CA ARG A 186 -0.33 15.57 -7.72
C ARG A 186 -0.11 15.32 -9.21
N ASN A 187 -0.71 16.17 -10.05
CA ASN A 187 -0.47 16.15 -11.51
C ASN A 187 1.03 16.26 -11.82
N ASP A 188 1.74 17.08 -11.05
CA ASP A 188 3.18 17.30 -11.15
C ASP A 188 3.99 16.01 -11.07
N LEU A 189 3.67 15.10 -10.14
CA LEU A 189 4.36 13.80 -10.03
C LEU A 189 4.10 12.90 -11.24
N THR A 190 2.91 12.98 -11.83
CA THR A 190 2.59 12.20 -13.04
C THR A 190 3.32 12.76 -14.27
N TYR A 191 3.46 14.08 -14.35
CA TYR A 191 4.32 14.72 -15.35
C TYR A 191 5.81 14.38 -15.15
N MET A 192 6.28 14.25 -13.91
CA MET A 192 7.64 13.75 -13.64
C MET A 192 7.83 12.33 -14.18
N VAL A 193 6.90 11.42 -13.91
CA VAL A 193 6.95 10.04 -14.46
C VAL A 193 6.93 10.06 -15.99
N LEU A 194 6.05 10.85 -16.60
CA LEU A 194 5.97 11.02 -18.05
C LEU A 194 7.31 11.49 -18.63
N GLY A 195 7.91 12.54 -18.06
CA GLY A 195 9.17 13.09 -18.52
C GLY A 195 10.33 12.11 -18.39
N ASN A 196 10.42 11.37 -17.27
CA ASN A 196 11.45 10.35 -17.08
C ASN A 196 11.32 9.20 -18.08
N ALA A 197 10.11 8.69 -18.31
CA ALA A 197 9.88 7.65 -19.32
C ALA A 197 10.23 8.15 -20.74
N GLN A 198 9.89 9.40 -21.07
CA GLN A 198 10.27 9.99 -22.36
C GLN A 198 11.79 10.18 -22.49
N LEU A 199 12.47 10.52 -21.41
CA LEU A 199 13.93 10.64 -21.36
C LEU A 199 14.60 9.29 -21.61
N ASN A 200 14.12 8.21 -20.96
CA ASN A 200 14.61 6.84 -21.20
C ASN A 200 14.42 6.40 -22.66
N LEU A 201 13.36 6.88 -23.31
CA LEU A 201 13.08 6.67 -24.74
C LEU A 201 13.84 7.62 -25.68
N ASN A 202 14.79 8.41 -25.17
CA ASN A 202 15.58 9.41 -25.89
C ASN A 202 14.73 10.53 -26.53
N CYS A 203 13.53 10.78 -26.01
CA CYS A 203 12.60 11.81 -26.47
C CYS A 203 12.75 13.11 -25.68
N TYR A 204 13.94 13.72 -25.74
CA TYR A 204 14.32 14.86 -24.89
C TYR A 204 13.40 16.07 -25.00
N ASN A 205 12.97 16.44 -26.21
CA ASN A 205 12.06 17.57 -26.41
C ASN A 205 10.68 17.33 -25.78
N ASP A 206 10.19 16.09 -25.84
CA ASP A 206 8.91 15.74 -25.22
C ASP A 206 9.06 15.66 -23.69
N ALA A 207 10.19 15.13 -23.20
CA ALA A 207 10.54 15.10 -21.78
C ALA A 207 10.61 16.50 -21.17
N ILE A 208 11.26 17.46 -21.85
CA ILE A 208 11.33 18.86 -21.43
C ILE A 208 9.93 19.44 -21.25
N LYS A 209 9.02 19.25 -22.21
CA LYS A 209 7.63 19.73 -22.11
C LYS A 209 6.90 19.13 -20.91
N ALA A 210 7.10 17.85 -20.62
CA ALA A 210 6.52 17.20 -19.45
C ALA A 210 7.10 17.78 -18.14
N PHE A 211 8.41 17.95 -18.06
CA PHE A 211 9.05 18.55 -16.89
C PHE A 211 8.66 20.03 -16.70
N GLU A 212 8.47 20.79 -17.78
CA GLU A 212 7.94 22.17 -17.70
C GLU A 212 6.53 22.21 -17.12
N LYS A 213 5.68 21.20 -17.41
CA LYS A 213 4.38 21.07 -16.73
C LYS A 213 4.55 20.71 -15.26
N ALA A 214 5.50 19.83 -14.92
CA ALA A 214 5.79 19.48 -13.54
C ALA A 214 6.35 20.68 -12.73
N SER A 215 7.14 21.56 -13.34
CA SER A 215 7.80 22.68 -12.66
C SER A 215 6.85 23.82 -12.26
N GLN A 216 5.63 23.80 -12.78
CA GLN A 216 4.55 24.70 -12.36
C GLN A 216 4.19 24.50 -10.88
N ASP A 217 4.27 23.27 -10.36
CA ASP A 217 4.10 22.98 -8.93
C ASP A 217 5.41 23.25 -8.17
N LYS A 218 5.33 24.12 -7.15
CA LYS A 218 6.48 24.52 -6.33
C LYS A 218 7.21 23.34 -5.69
N ARG A 219 6.50 22.24 -5.38
CA ARG A 219 7.06 21.04 -4.73
C ARG A 219 7.95 20.23 -5.67
N SER A 220 7.67 20.26 -6.97
CA SER A 220 8.42 19.49 -7.99
C SER A 220 9.36 20.36 -8.81
N ARG A 221 9.18 21.69 -8.81
CA ARG A 221 9.99 22.67 -9.56
C ARG A 221 11.48 22.40 -9.53
N LYS A 222 12.09 22.33 -8.34
CA LYS A 222 13.54 22.15 -8.20
C LYS A 222 14.04 20.87 -8.90
N PHE A 223 13.28 19.79 -8.83
CA PHE A 223 13.65 18.52 -9.47
C PHE A 223 13.38 18.57 -10.97
N ALA A 224 12.22 19.10 -11.38
CA ALA A 224 11.86 19.27 -12.77
C ALA A 224 12.86 20.15 -13.54
N ASP A 225 13.29 21.28 -12.96
CA ASP A 225 14.25 22.20 -13.58
C ASP A 225 15.61 21.54 -13.84
N LYS A 226 16.10 20.72 -12.90
CA LYS A 226 17.31 19.91 -13.09
C LYS A 226 17.16 18.92 -14.24
N TRP A 227 16.00 18.27 -14.34
CA TRP A 227 15.73 17.35 -15.44
C TRP A 227 15.58 18.06 -16.78
N ILE A 228 15.05 19.28 -16.81
CA ILE A 228 15.01 20.12 -18.01
C ILE A 228 16.44 20.44 -18.47
N GLU A 229 17.31 20.89 -17.56
CA GLU A 229 18.71 21.20 -17.87
C GLU A 229 19.44 19.97 -18.42
N TYR A 230 19.33 18.84 -17.72
CA TYR A 230 19.91 17.57 -18.17
C TYR A 230 19.39 17.17 -19.56
N SER A 231 18.08 17.22 -19.77
CA SER A 231 17.45 16.82 -21.03
C SER A 231 17.91 17.70 -22.20
N ARG A 232 18.09 19.01 -21.98
CA ARG A 232 18.62 19.93 -23.00
C ARG A 232 20.05 19.58 -23.38
N ARG A 233 20.92 19.41 -22.38
CA ARG A 233 22.33 19.08 -22.59
C ARG A 233 22.50 17.74 -23.30
N GLU A 234 21.80 16.72 -22.83
CA GLU A 234 21.90 15.37 -23.37
C GLU A 234 21.27 15.27 -24.77
N GLY A 235 20.13 15.94 -24.99
CA GLY A 235 19.50 16.04 -26.31
C GLY A 235 20.45 16.65 -27.34
N ALA A 236 21.02 17.83 -27.04
CA ALA A 236 21.98 18.50 -27.93
C ALA A 236 23.25 17.67 -28.18
N ARG A 237 23.77 16.99 -27.14
CA ARG A 237 24.92 16.10 -27.28
C ARG A 237 24.65 14.96 -28.26
N ARG A 238 23.48 14.31 -28.15
CA ARG A 238 23.11 13.18 -29.01
C ARG A 238 22.80 13.61 -30.43
N GLU A 239 22.13 14.74 -30.60
CA GLU A 239 21.87 15.33 -31.92
C GLU A 239 23.19 15.55 -32.66
N LYS A 240 24.16 16.19 -32.00
CA LYS A 240 25.51 16.38 -32.56
C LYS A 240 26.20 15.05 -32.91
N LEU A 241 26.08 14.02 -32.08
CA LEU A 241 26.65 12.70 -32.39
C LEU A 241 26.02 12.07 -33.64
N ILE A 242 24.70 12.19 -33.79
CA ILE A 242 23.98 11.70 -34.97
C ILE A 242 24.42 12.47 -36.21
N GLU A 243 24.54 13.80 -36.13
CA GLU A 243 25.07 14.65 -37.21
C GLU A 243 26.51 14.26 -37.61
N MET A 244 27.32 13.84 -36.63
CA MET A 244 28.68 13.33 -36.85
C MET A 244 28.72 11.87 -37.33
N GLY A 245 27.58 11.25 -37.64
CA GLY A 245 27.48 9.91 -38.22
C GLY A 245 27.39 8.76 -37.22
N ALA A 246 27.17 9.03 -35.93
CA ALA A 246 26.95 7.97 -34.95
C ALA A 246 25.61 7.24 -35.19
N ASN A 247 25.66 5.91 -35.28
CA ASN A 247 24.46 5.07 -35.38
C ASN A 247 23.89 4.79 -33.97
N ILE A 248 23.15 5.74 -33.42
CA ILE A 248 22.47 5.63 -32.13
C ILE A 248 20.96 5.83 -32.29
N ALA A 249 20.17 5.16 -31.45
CA ALA A 249 18.72 5.26 -31.50
C ALA A 249 18.24 6.70 -31.24
N GLY A 250 17.32 7.15 -32.08
CA GLY A 250 16.57 8.40 -31.86
C GLY A 250 15.43 8.23 -30.86
N CYS A 251 14.61 9.27 -30.74
CA CYS A 251 13.38 9.22 -29.93
C CYS A 251 12.47 8.08 -30.37
N THR A 252 12.20 7.15 -29.45
CA THR A 252 11.30 6.02 -29.69
C THR A 252 9.94 6.29 -29.07
N ARG A 253 9.06 6.96 -29.82
CA ARG A 253 7.71 7.34 -29.32
C ARG A 253 6.84 6.12 -28.99
N ALA A 254 5.96 6.33 -28.02
CA ALA A 254 5.05 5.33 -27.45
C ALA A 254 3.59 5.57 -27.81
#